data_AF-A0A662ITG2-F1
#
_entry.id   AF-A0A662ITG2-F1
#
_cell.length_a   1.000
_cell.length_b   1.000
_cell.length_c   1.000
_cell.angle_alpha   90.00
_cell.angle_beta   90.00
_cell.angle_gamma   90.00
#
_symmetry.space_group_name_H-M   'P 1'
#
loop_
_entity.id
_entity.type
_entity.pdbx_description
1 polymer ?
#
loop_
_entity_poly.entity_id
_entity_poly.type
_entity_poly.pdbx_seq_one_letter_code
_entity_poly.pdbx_strand_id
1 'polypeptide(L)'
;MLTIVSWSIGIAALAWAGPANIVSKMATETFVAPGGRVTPIPLSHYTLPISPKYPGHDWIGISAVIFMFLFMATGFPHNISRFIGVRKVERKEFWILMLCVIIGSTSPLWVGVQGFAARAFWGGSLVSSEFAQMFGDAAAIEIALAMGPGVAGLLAAGVFAAAVSTLAGMVMIMAANVTRDLIYIYKPDISPRTMLWATRILLIPFIFLPFYWTVTAPPPVLAEFMAGAAVGQAGIFFTIVAISMYWKRATKWGAIAATIYGIILTILCPKAPIGPMVGLGHYGIWALLTIFGCMVVYFVFSLATKPLPPEKLERLFAPKTT
;
A
#
# COMPACT_ATOMS: atom_id res chain seq x y z
N MET A 1 9.59 -8.18 15.74
CA MET A 1 10.51 -9.04 14.96
C MET A 1 10.78 -8.45 13.59
N LEU A 2 9.79 -8.32 12.70
CA LEU A 2 10.00 -7.80 11.33
C LEU A 2 10.73 -6.45 11.28
N THR A 3 10.32 -5.48 12.11
CA THR A 3 11.00 -4.17 12.22
C THR A 3 12.49 -4.33 12.55
N ILE A 4 12.81 -5.10 13.59
CA ILE A 4 14.20 -5.35 14.00
C ILE A 4 14.98 -6.00 12.85
N VAL A 5 14.44 -7.04 12.23
CA VAL A 5 15.09 -7.75 11.11
C VAL A 5 15.33 -6.80 9.93
N SER A 6 14.32 -6.03 9.53
CA SER A 6 14.43 -5.08 8.41
C SER A 6 15.45 -3.98 8.67
N TRP A 7 15.50 -3.43 9.89
CA TRP A 7 16.46 -2.40 10.26
C TRP A 7 17.88 -2.98 10.31
N SER A 8 18.09 -4.10 11.00
CA SER A 8 19.41 -4.71 11.14
C SER A 8 20.01 -5.08 9.79
N ILE A 9 19.22 -5.72 8.92
CA ILE A 9 19.68 -6.07 7.56
C ILE A 9 19.86 -4.81 6.72
N GLY A 10 18.95 -3.84 6.78
CA GLY A 10 19.08 -2.59 6.01
C GLY A 10 20.31 -1.77 6.39
N ILE A 11 20.60 -1.61 7.69
CA ILE A 11 21.80 -0.91 8.18
C ILE A 11 23.06 -1.64 7.72
N ALA A 12 23.11 -2.95 7.90
CA ALA A 12 24.26 -3.75 7.51
C ALA A 12 24.45 -3.78 5.98
N ALA A 13 23.37 -3.86 5.21
CA ALA A 13 23.39 -3.79 3.76
C ALA A 13 23.92 -2.44 3.25
N LEU A 14 23.52 -1.34 3.88
CA LEU A 14 24.05 -0.01 3.56
C LEU A 14 25.54 0.10 3.87
N ALA A 15 25.96 -0.41 5.02
CA ALA A 15 27.37 -0.43 5.42
C ALA A 15 28.22 -1.30 4.47
N TRP A 16 27.69 -2.45 4.07
CA TRP A 16 28.34 -3.39 3.15
C TRP A 16 28.42 -2.87 1.72
N ALA A 17 27.29 -2.37 1.19
CA ALA A 17 27.22 -1.83 -0.16
C ALA A 17 28.05 -0.56 -0.34
N GLY A 18 28.13 0.27 0.71
CA GLY A 18 28.77 1.57 0.68
C GLY A 18 27.91 2.60 -0.06
N PRO A 19 27.50 3.72 0.59
CA PRO A 19 26.64 4.73 -0.05
C PRO A 19 27.20 5.26 -1.37
N ALA A 20 28.52 5.44 -1.47
CA ALA A 20 29.19 5.92 -2.68
C ALA A 20 29.06 4.95 -3.88
N ASN A 21 29.10 3.64 -3.62
CA ASN A 21 28.97 2.61 -4.65
C ASN A 21 27.52 2.52 -5.17
N ILE A 22 26.53 2.61 -4.27
CA ILE A 22 25.11 2.68 -4.66
C ILE A 22 24.88 3.87 -5.62
N VAL A 23 25.40 5.03 -5.24
CA VAL A 23 25.28 6.27 -6.00
C VAL A 23 26.00 6.19 -7.34
N SER A 24 27.22 5.67 -7.38
CA SER A 24 27.98 5.55 -8.62
C SER A 24 27.27 4.62 -9.61
N LYS A 25 26.77 3.47 -9.13
CA LYS A 25 25.98 2.53 -9.93
C LYS A 25 24.71 3.16 -10.48
N MET A 26 23.94 3.86 -9.65
CA MET A 26 22.74 4.57 -10.09
C MET A 26 23.03 5.71 -11.06
N ALA A 27 24.20 6.35 -10.98
CA ALA A 27 24.59 7.39 -11.92
C ALA A 27 24.94 6.84 -13.31
N THR A 28 25.40 5.60 -13.41
CA THR A 28 25.84 4.97 -14.67
C THR A 28 24.81 4.07 -15.32
N GLU A 29 23.88 3.51 -14.55
CA GLU A 29 22.91 2.53 -15.04
C GLU A 29 21.62 3.16 -15.57
N THR A 30 20.92 2.40 -16.40
CA THR A 30 19.56 2.72 -16.85
C THR A 30 18.52 1.81 -16.19
N PHE A 31 17.26 2.22 -16.27
CA PHE A 31 16.16 1.39 -15.83
C PHE A 31 16.06 0.14 -16.69
N VAL A 32 15.92 -1.01 -16.03
CA VAL A 32 15.69 -2.30 -16.67
C VAL A 32 14.27 -2.70 -16.34
N ALA A 33 13.45 -2.88 -17.38
CA ALA A 33 12.08 -3.33 -17.23
C ALA A 33 12.05 -4.85 -16.94
N PRO A 34 10.97 -5.35 -16.29
CA PRO A 34 10.76 -6.77 -16.07
C PRO A 34 11.01 -7.62 -17.32
N GLY A 35 11.69 -8.76 -17.14
CA GLY A 35 12.17 -9.58 -18.24
C GLY A 35 13.55 -9.17 -18.77
N GLY A 36 14.28 -8.32 -18.04
CA GLY A 36 15.65 -7.93 -18.38
C GLY A 36 15.77 -6.92 -19.53
N ARG A 37 14.67 -6.26 -19.91
CA ARG A 37 14.67 -5.32 -21.02
C ARG A 37 15.27 -3.98 -20.59
N VAL A 38 16.49 -3.71 -21.04
CA VAL A 38 17.16 -2.42 -20.80
C VAL A 38 16.39 -1.29 -21.51
N THR A 39 16.11 -0.22 -20.79
CA THR A 39 15.44 0.98 -21.33
C THR A 39 16.43 2.14 -21.43
N PRO A 40 16.16 3.17 -22.25
CA PRO A 40 17.01 4.35 -22.35
C PRO A 40 16.85 5.32 -21.16
N ILE A 41 15.98 5.01 -20.19
CA ILE A 41 15.68 5.88 -19.05
C ILE A 41 16.87 5.85 -18.07
N PRO A 42 17.64 6.94 -17.92
CA PRO A 42 18.81 6.92 -17.06
C PRO A 42 18.40 7.04 -15.59
N LEU A 43 19.11 6.33 -14.71
CA LEU A 43 18.82 6.37 -13.27
C LEU A 43 19.51 7.53 -12.55
N SER A 44 20.39 8.25 -13.24
CA SER A 44 21.12 9.40 -12.71
C SER A 44 20.21 10.52 -12.20
N HIS A 45 19.02 10.69 -12.79
CA HIS A 45 18.01 11.66 -12.35
C HIS A 45 17.41 11.34 -10.97
N TYR A 46 17.52 10.09 -10.51
CA TYR A 46 17.07 9.65 -9.19
C TYR A 46 18.16 9.80 -8.14
N THR A 47 19.19 10.63 -8.37
CA THR A 47 20.19 10.99 -7.35
C THR A 47 20.08 12.47 -6.98
N LEU A 48 20.15 12.78 -5.69
CA LEU A 48 20.18 14.15 -5.16
C LEU A 48 21.45 14.86 -5.67
N PRO A 49 21.35 16.11 -6.16
CA PRO A 49 22.50 16.87 -6.66
C PRO A 49 23.37 17.49 -5.55
N ILE A 50 23.13 17.14 -4.29
CA ILE A 50 23.90 17.62 -3.12
C ILE A 50 25.14 16.73 -2.97
N SER A 51 26.26 17.26 -2.47
CA SER A 51 27.46 16.46 -2.18
C SER A 51 27.52 16.09 -0.69
N PRO A 52 27.64 14.81 -0.32
CA PRO A 52 27.63 13.63 -1.20
C PRO A 52 26.25 13.36 -1.80
N LYS A 53 26.21 12.81 -3.02
CA LYS A 53 24.94 12.48 -3.71
C LYS A 53 24.25 11.33 -3.00
N TYR A 54 22.92 11.32 -3.01
CA TYR A 54 22.09 10.25 -2.40
C TYR A 54 21.06 9.72 -3.40
N PRO A 55 20.78 8.41 -3.41
CA PRO A 55 19.76 7.82 -4.30
C PRO A 55 18.32 8.11 -3.83
N GLY A 56 17.35 8.01 -4.74
CA GLY A 56 15.91 8.14 -4.45
C GLY A 56 15.31 9.54 -4.66
N HIS A 57 15.88 10.36 -5.55
CA HIS A 57 15.40 11.71 -5.81
C HIS A 57 14.23 11.74 -6.82
N ASP A 58 13.01 11.64 -6.31
CA ASP A 58 11.78 11.98 -7.03
C ASP A 58 10.85 12.73 -6.07
N TRP A 59 10.83 14.06 -6.16
CA TRP A 59 10.01 14.90 -5.27
C TRP A 59 8.51 14.62 -5.41
N ILE A 60 8.05 14.28 -6.61
CA ILE A 60 6.63 13.97 -6.84
C ILE A 60 6.31 12.64 -6.16
N GLY A 61 7.16 11.63 -6.33
CA GLY A 61 7.05 10.35 -5.63
C GLY A 61 7.10 10.49 -4.11
N ILE A 62 8.07 11.25 -3.58
CA ILE A 62 8.21 11.49 -2.13
C ILE A 62 6.95 12.17 -1.58
N SER A 63 6.46 13.22 -2.24
CA SER A 63 5.25 13.92 -1.80
C SER A 63 4.01 13.00 -1.85
N ALA A 64 3.88 12.21 -2.92
CA ALA A 64 2.83 11.22 -3.07
C ALA A 64 2.88 10.16 -1.96
N VAL A 65 4.07 9.66 -1.63
CA VAL A 65 4.27 8.68 -0.55
C VAL A 65 3.82 9.26 0.79
N ILE A 66 4.18 10.51 1.12
CA ILE A 66 3.75 11.15 2.37
C ILE A 66 2.23 11.20 2.48
N PHE A 67 1.54 11.71 1.45
CA PHE A 67 0.08 11.78 1.45
C PHE A 67 -0.56 10.39 1.45
N MET A 68 -0.01 9.46 0.68
CA MET A 68 -0.49 8.08 0.63
C MET A 68 -0.40 7.44 2.01
N PHE A 69 0.75 7.46 2.69
CA PHE A 69 0.90 6.85 4.01
C PHE A 69 0.01 7.52 5.07
N LEU A 70 -0.14 8.85 5.01
CA LEU A 70 -1.03 9.59 5.90
C LEU A 70 -2.49 9.12 5.74
N PHE A 71 -2.96 9.02 4.51
CA PHE A 71 -4.34 8.65 4.22
C PHE A 71 -4.60 7.15 4.28
N MET A 72 -3.59 6.31 4.09
CA MET A 72 -3.71 4.85 4.11
C MET A 72 -4.05 4.31 5.50
N ALA A 73 -3.48 4.89 6.56
CA ALA A 73 -3.75 4.45 7.94
C ALA A 73 -5.25 4.50 8.28
N THR A 74 -5.93 5.57 7.86
CA THR A 74 -7.36 5.81 8.10
C THR A 74 -8.24 5.38 6.94
N GLY A 75 -7.73 5.35 5.71
CA GLY A 75 -8.48 5.06 4.49
C GLY A 75 -8.74 3.58 4.25
N PHE A 76 -8.16 2.71 5.07
CA PHE A 76 -8.31 1.27 4.92
C PHE A 76 -9.47 0.78 5.80
N PRO A 77 -10.57 0.26 5.22
CA PRO A 77 -11.76 -0.13 6.00
C PRO A 77 -11.43 -1.19 7.08
N HIS A 78 -10.50 -2.10 6.75
CA HIS A 78 -10.05 -3.16 7.64
C HIS A 78 -9.19 -2.65 8.82
N ASN A 79 -8.60 -1.45 8.72
CA ASN A 79 -7.89 -0.82 9.83
C ASN A 79 -8.87 -0.17 10.79
N ILE A 80 -9.85 0.59 10.27
CA ILE A 80 -10.89 1.23 11.09
C ILE A 80 -11.69 0.19 11.89
N SER A 81 -12.07 -0.93 11.27
CA SER A 81 -12.86 -1.97 11.93
C SER A 81 -12.18 -2.54 13.18
N ARG A 82 -10.84 -2.57 13.20
CA ARG A 82 -10.06 -3.01 14.36
C ARG A 82 -10.10 -1.99 15.50
N PHE A 83 -10.11 -0.68 15.21
CA PHE A 83 -10.14 0.37 16.24
C PHE A 83 -11.48 0.47 16.97
N ILE A 84 -12.59 0.14 16.29
CA ILE A 84 -13.94 0.20 16.88
C ILE A 84 -14.11 -0.79 18.04
N GLY A 85 -13.37 -1.90 18.04
CA GLY A 85 -13.42 -2.93 19.08
C GLY A 85 -12.38 -2.77 20.20
N VAL A 86 -11.52 -1.75 20.16
CA VAL A 86 -10.47 -1.58 21.17
C VAL A 86 -11.06 -0.94 22.43
N ARG A 87 -10.66 -1.46 23.60
CA ARG A 87 -10.97 -0.81 24.88
C ARG A 87 -10.44 0.62 24.91
N LYS A 88 -10.96 1.44 25.82
CA LYS A 88 -10.40 2.77 26.06
C LYS A 88 -8.90 2.63 26.39
N VAL A 89 -8.08 3.33 25.62
CA VAL A 89 -6.62 3.33 25.74
C VAL A 89 -6.22 4.43 26.71
N GLU A 90 -5.40 4.11 27.70
CA GLU A 90 -4.87 5.11 28.64
C GLU A 90 -3.78 5.96 27.99
N ARG A 91 -3.51 7.15 28.54
CA ARG A 91 -2.50 8.08 27.98
C ARG A 91 -1.12 7.44 27.82
N LYS A 92 -0.69 6.62 28.80
CA LYS A 92 0.61 5.92 28.74
C LYS A 92 0.62 4.87 27.62
N GLU A 93 -0.43 4.08 27.52
CA GLU A 93 -0.59 3.04 26.50
C GLU A 93 -0.61 3.66 25.10
N PHE A 94 -1.28 4.79 24.93
CA PHE A 94 -1.31 5.55 23.68
C PHE A 94 0.10 5.94 23.22
N TRP A 95 0.94 6.48 24.10
CA TRP A 95 2.30 6.86 23.73
C TRP A 95 3.19 5.66 23.42
N ILE A 96 3.03 4.54 24.13
CA ILE A 96 3.73 3.29 23.79
C ILE A 96 3.32 2.80 22.41
N LEU A 97 2.02 2.78 22.12
CA LEU A 97 1.50 2.42 20.79
C LEU A 97 2.02 3.36 19.71
N MET A 98 2.05 4.67 19.97
CA MET A 98 2.56 5.67 19.04
C MET A 98 4.05 5.45 18.73
N LEU A 99 4.87 5.18 19.76
CA LEU A 99 6.28 4.86 19.58
C LEU A 99 6.47 3.61 18.73
N CYS A 100 5.72 2.55 19.00
CA CYS A 100 5.73 1.33 18.19
C CYS A 100 5.34 1.59 16.74
N VAL A 101 4.33 2.45 16.50
CA VAL A 101 3.91 2.84 15.14
C VAL A 101 5.00 3.65 14.45
N ILE A 102 5.61 4.63 15.12
CA ILE A 102 6.68 5.45 14.54
C ILE A 102 7.85 4.56 14.13
N ILE A 103 8.38 3.73 15.04
CA ILE A 103 9.51 2.84 14.76
C ILE A 103 9.13 1.79 13.71
N GLY A 104 7.91 1.25 13.77
CA GLY A 104 7.41 0.28 12.80
C GLY A 104 7.26 0.88 11.41
N SER A 105 6.79 2.12 11.30
CA SER A 105 6.50 2.81 10.04
C SER A 105 7.72 3.15 9.19
N THR A 106 8.92 3.16 9.78
CA THR A 106 10.17 3.36 9.04
C THR A 106 10.76 2.06 8.48
N SER A 107 10.22 0.89 8.86
CA SER A 107 10.67 -0.42 8.34
C SER A 107 10.68 -0.48 6.80
N PRO A 108 9.66 0.04 6.08
CA PRO A 108 9.68 0.08 4.61
C PRO A 108 10.87 0.87 4.03
N LEU A 109 11.35 1.92 4.71
CA LEU A 109 12.52 2.68 4.27
C LEU A 109 13.78 1.81 4.30
N TRP A 110 13.95 1.00 5.36
CA TRP A 110 15.06 0.06 5.47
C TRP A 110 14.99 -1.10 4.47
N VAL A 111 13.78 -1.52 4.08
CA VAL A 111 13.60 -2.45 2.96
C VAL A 111 14.01 -1.80 1.63
N GLY A 112 13.66 -0.52 1.41
CA GLY A 112 14.11 0.25 0.26
C GLY A 112 15.64 0.37 0.17
N VAL A 113 16.31 0.58 1.31
CA VAL A 113 17.77 0.59 1.42
C VAL A 113 18.38 -0.75 0.99
N GLN A 114 17.77 -1.88 1.36
CA GLN A 114 18.20 -3.20 0.89
C GLN A 114 18.07 -3.33 -0.63
N GLY A 115 16.99 -2.80 -1.21
CA GLY A 115 16.82 -2.76 -2.67
C GLY A 115 17.91 -1.96 -3.38
N PHE A 116 18.27 -0.78 -2.84
CA PHE A 116 19.38 0.03 -3.36
C PHE A 116 20.73 -0.66 -3.22
N ALA A 117 20.98 -1.29 -2.07
CA ALA A 117 22.19 -2.07 -1.82
C ALA A 117 22.29 -3.24 -2.80
N ALA A 118 21.21 -4.02 -2.99
CA ALA A 118 21.19 -5.13 -3.93
C ALA A 118 21.46 -4.67 -5.36
N ARG A 119 20.84 -3.57 -5.78
CA ARG A 119 21.10 -3.00 -7.10
C ARG A 119 22.56 -2.63 -7.32
N ALA A 120 23.30 -2.20 -6.30
CA ALA A 120 24.72 -1.88 -6.45
C ALA A 120 25.58 -3.08 -6.86
N PHE A 121 25.16 -4.30 -6.53
CA PHE A 121 25.89 -5.55 -6.83
C PHE A 121 25.31 -6.31 -8.02
N TRP A 122 23.99 -6.50 -8.06
CA TRP A 122 23.30 -7.30 -9.08
C TRP A 122 22.68 -6.45 -10.19
N GLY A 123 22.52 -5.13 -10.00
CA GLY A 123 22.06 -4.21 -11.05
C GLY A 123 20.72 -4.61 -11.66
N GLY A 124 20.66 -4.61 -13.00
CA GLY A 124 19.48 -4.99 -13.77
C GLY A 124 19.19 -6.50 -13.80
N SER A 125 20.11 -7.35 -13.34
CA SER A 125 19.89 -8.79 -13.38
C SER A 125 18.75 -9.23 -12.44
N LEU A 126 18.55 -8.51 -11.34
CA LEU A 126 17.44 -8.72 -10.38
C LEU A 126 16.06 -8.76 -11.05
N VAL A 127 15.86 -8.08 -12.19
CA VAL A 127 14.57 -8.07 -12.92
C VAL A 127 14.63 -8.84 -14.25
N SER A 128 15.67 -9.64 -14.44
CA SER A 128 15.88 -10.52 -15.57
C SER A 128 15.35 -11.94 -15.30
N SER A 129 15.45 -12.82 -16.30
CA SER A 129 15.09 -14.23 -16.17
C SER A 129 15.97 -15.00 -15.18
N GLU A 130 17.14 -14.47 -14.81
CA GLU A 130 18.00 -15.06 -13.77
C GLU A 130 17.28 -15.20 -12.43
N PHE A 131 16.43 -14.21 -12.09
CA PHE A 131 15.64 -14.19 -10.87
C PHE A 131 14.15 -14.44 -11.11
N ALA A 132 13.76 -15.14 -12.19
CA ALA A 132 12.37 -15.21 -12.66
C ALA A 132 11.31 -15.62 -11.61
N GLN A 133 11.68 -16.31 -10.53
CA GLN A 133 10.75 -16.69 -9.46
C GLN A 133 10.34 -15.53 -8.56
N MET A 134 11.22 -14.55 -8.35
CA MET A 134 11.03 -13.46 -7.38
C MET A 134 11.31 -12.07 -7.97
N PHE A 135 11.97 -12.00 -9.12
CA PHE A 135 12.41 -10.78 -9.79
C PHE A 135 12.99 -9.77 -8.78
N GLY A 136 12.50 -8.52 -8.81
CA GLY A 136 13.01 -7.46 -7.94
C GLY A 136 12.82 -7.74 -6.45
N ASP A 137 11.90 -8.63 -6.08
CA ASP A 137 11.66 -9.02 -4.69
C ASP A 137 12.75 -9.96 -4.15
N ALA A 138 13.63 -10.51 -5.01
CA ALA A 138 14.80 -11.28 -4.60
C ALA A 138 15.83 -10.43 -3.83
N ALA A 139 15.84 -9.11 -4.03
CA ALA A 139 16.86 -8.20 -3.53
C ALA A 139 17.18 -8.36 -2.04
N ALA A 140 16.16 -8.43 -1.18
CA ALA A 140 16.35 -8.57 0.26
C ALA A 140 16.95 -9.93 0.65
N ILE A 141 16.58 -10.99 -0.06
CA ILE A 141 17.08 -12.35 0.19
C ILE A 141 18.53 -12.47 -0.30
N GLU A 142 18.86 -11.94 -1.47
CA GLU A 142 20.23 -11.95 -1.98
C GLU A 142 21.19 -11.20 -1.06
N ILE A 143 20.78 -10.05 -0.55
CA ILE A 143 21.52 -9.32 0.49
C ILE A 143 21.70 -10.18 1.74
N ALA A 144 20.64 -10.82 2.22
CA ALA A 144 20.71 -11.64 3.41
C ALA A 144 21.59 -12.90 3.21
N LEU A 145 21.59 -13.48 2.01
CA LEU A 145 22.46 -14.60 1.63
C LEU A 145 23.93 -14.18 1.58
N ALA A 146 24.23 -13.00 1.02
CA ALA A 146 25.58 -12.44 1.01
C ALA A 146 26.13 -12.19 2.43
N MET A 147 25.25 -11.92 3.39
CA MET A 147 25.61 -11.77 4.81
C MET A 147 25.72 -13.11 5.56
N GLY A 148 25.30 -14.22 4.96
CA GLY A 148 25.39 -15.57 5.48
C GLY A 148 24.03 -16.26 5.66
N PRO A 149 23.99 -17.60 5.58
CA PRO A 149 22.75 -18.38 5.53
C PRO A 149 21.88 -18.22 6.79
N GLY A 150 22.48 -17.95 7.95
CA GLY A 150 21.73 -17.69 9.19
C GLY A 150 20.91 -16.39 9.13
N VAL A 151 21.44 -15.35 8.48
CA VAL A 151 20.73 -14.07 8.28
C VAL A 151 19.60 -14.24 7.28
N ALA A 152 19.84 -14.95 6.18
CA ALA A 152 18.80 -15.32 5.22
C ALA A 152 17.67 -16.14 5.87
N GLY A 153 18.01 -17.12 6.71
CA GLY A 153 17.03 -17.90 7.46
C GLY A 153 16.19 -17.04 8.41
N LEU A 154 16.81 -16.08 9.12
CA LEU A 154 16.11 -15.15 9.99
C LEU A 154 15.17 -14.21 9.21
N LEU A 155 15.62 -13.71 8.06
CA LEU A 155 14.80 -12.90 7.17
C LEU A 155 13.60 -13.70 6.67
N ALA A 156 13.82 -14.91 6.15
CA ALA A 156 12.76 -15.78 5.65
C ALA A 156 11.73 -16.09 6.74
N ALA A 157 12.17 -16.45 7.95
CA ALA A 157 11.28 -16.69 9.09
C ALA A 157 10.46 -15.44 9.46
N GLY A 158 11.10 -14.26 9.48
CA GLY A 158 10.44 -12.99 9.79
C GLY A 158 9.40 -12.59 8.75
N VAL A 159 9.73 -12.69 7.46
CA VAL A 159 8.82 -12.40 6.34
C VAL A 159 7.67 -13.40 6.31
N PHE A 160 7.94 -14.69 6.50
CA PHE A 160 6.91 -15.72 6.56
C PHE A 160 5.92 -15.47 7.71
N ALA A 161 6.42 -15.19 8.93
CA ALA A 161 5.57 -14.86 10.07
C ALA A 161 4.72 -13.60 9.83
N ALA A 162 5.29 -12.56 9.22
CA ALA A 162 4.57 -11.33 8.88
C ALA A 162 3.49 -11.56 7.81
N ALA A 163 3.78 -12.36 6.78
CA ALA A 163 2.85 -12.69 5.72
C ALA A 163 1.66 -13.50 6.26
N VAL A 164 1.92 -14.57 7.04
CA VAL A 164 0.86 -15.45 7.57
C VAL A 164 -0.05 -14.71 8.56
N SER A 165 0.51 -13.85 9.43
CA SER A 165 -0.29 -13.06 10.37
C SER A 165 -1.20 -12.04 9.66
N THR A 166 -0.72 -11.45 8.56
CA THR A 166 -1.53 -10.54 7.73
C THR A 166 -2.60 -11.30 6.97
N LEU A 167 -2.23 -12.41 6.32
CA LEU A 167 -3.12 -13.24 5.52
C LEU A 167 -4.30 -13.76 6.33
N ALA A 168 -4.05 -14.31 7.52
CA ALA A 168 -5.10 -14.83 8.39
C ALA A 168 -6.15 -13.75 8.73
N GLY A 169 -5.71 -12.53 9.05
CA GLY A 169 -6.60 -11.41 9.35
C GLY A 169 -7.37 -10.91 8.13
N MET A 170 -6.70 -10.77 6.98
CA MET A 170 -7.30 -10.21 5.77
C MET A 170 -8.34 -11.16 5.16
N VAL A 171 -8.04 -12.45 5.06
CA VAL A 171 -8.97 -13.47 4.53
C VAL A 171 -10.23 -13.53 5.39
N MET A 172 -10.09 -13.48 6.72
CA MET A 172 -11.23 -13.46 7.62
C MET A 172 -12.10 -12.21 7.42
N ILE A 173 -11.49 -11.03 7.29
CA ILE A 173 -12.22 -9.76 7.08
C ILE A 173 -12.94 -9.77 5.73
N MET A 174 -12.29 -10.23 4.66
CA MET A 174 -12.91 -10.33 3.33
C MET A 174 -14.11 -11.28 3.35
N ALA A 175 -13.97 -12.46 3.95
CA ALA A 175 -15.07 -13.41 4.11
C ALA A 175 -16.21 -12.83 4.95
N ALA A 176 -15.90 -12.16 6.06
CA ALA A 176 -16.89 -11.53 6.92
C ALA A 176 -17.65 -10.39 6.22
N ASN A 177 -16.95 -9.57 5.42
CA ASN A 177 -17.57 -8.49 4.65
C ASN A 177 -18.55 -9.04 3.61
N VAL A 178 -18.21 -10.12 2.89
CA VAL A 178 -19.15 -10.76 1.96
C VAL A 178 -20.38 -11.29 2.71
N THR A 179 -20.19 -11.97 3.83
CA THR A 179 -21.31 -12.53 4.58
C THR A 179 -22.21 -11.44 5.19
N ARG A 180 -21.63 -10.37 5.72
CA ARG A 180 -22.38 -9.32 6.42
C ARG A 180 -22.93 -8.25 5.49
N ASP A 181 -22.17 -7.83 4.49
CA ASP A 181 -22.54 -6.71 3.62
C ASP A 181 -23.28 -7.16 2.36
N LEU A 182 -23.22 -8.46 2.00
CA LEU A 182 -23.98 -9.01 0.87
C LEU A 182 -25.03 -10.01 1.34
N ILE A 183 -24.62 -11.10 1.99
CA ILE A 183 -25.54 -12.21 2.32
C ILE A 183 -26.59 -11.77 3.34
N TYR A 184 -26.19 -11.11 4.42
CA TYR A 184 -27.13 -10.67 5.47
C TYR A 184 -28.09 -9.58 4.98
N ILE A 185 -27.64 -8.67 4.12
CA ILE A 185 -28.52 -7.65 3.53
C ILE A 185 -29.57 -8.30 2.64
N TYR A 186 -29.20 -9.34 1.87
CA TYR A 186 -30.13 -10.06 1.00
C TYR A 186 -31.06 -11.01 1.77
N LYS A 187 -30.59 -11.64 2.85
CA LYS A 187 -31.37 -12.56 3.68
C LYS A 187 -31.13 -12.27 5.18
N PRO A 188 -31.86 -11.31 5.76
CA PRO A 188 -31.68 -10.90 7.16
C PRO A 188 -31.99 -12.00 8.18
N ASP A 189 -32.90 -12.92 7.86
CA ASP A 189 -33.35 -13.99 8.76
C ASP A 189 -32.41 -15.21 8.80
N ILE A 190 -31.19 -15.08 8.28
CA ILE A 190 -30.22 -16.19 8.27
C ILE A 190 -29.73 -16.48 9.69
N SER A 191 -29.70 -17.77 10.06
CA SER A 191 -29.24 -18.15 11.40
C SER A 191 -27.76 -17.78 11.62
N PRO A 192 -27.35 -17.37 12.83
CA PRO A 192 -25.94 -17.08 13.13
C PRO A 192 -25.01 -18.26 12.83
N ARG A 193 -25.49 -19.50 13.04
CA ARG A 193 -24.71 -20.72 12.74
C ARG A 193 -24.46 -20.87 11.25
N THR A 194 -25.47 -20.64 10.42
CA THR A 194 -25.34 -20.67 8.95
C THR A 194 -24.42 -19.55 8.47
N MET A 195 -24.49 -18.37 9.08
CA MET A 195 -23.63 -17.24 8.77
C MET A 195 -22.15 -17.57 9.04
N LEU A 196 -21.84 -18.19 10.18
CA LEU A 196 -20.48 -18.64 10.50
C LEU A 196 -19.95 -19.67 9.51
N TRP A 197 -20.80 -20.63 9.10
CA TRP A 197 -20.43 -21.61 8.08
C TRP A 197 -20.18 -20.96 6.72
N ALA A 198 -21.01 -20.01 6.29
CA ALA A 198 -20.81 -19.27 5.06
C ALA A 198 -19.46 -18.54 5.07
N THR A 199 -19.12 -17.84 6.16
CA THR A 199 -17.82 -17.18 6.32
C THR A 199 -16.66 -18.19 6.21
N ARG A 200 -16.76 -19.36 6.83
CA ARG A 200 -15.70 -20.41 6.75
C ARG A 200 -15.52 -20.95 5.33
N ILE A 201 -16.62 -21.18 4.62
CA ILE A 201 -16.58 -21.65 3.22
C ILE A 201 -15.94 -20.58 2.32
N LEU A 202 -16.27 -19.30 2.54
CA LEU A 202 -15.69 -18.18 1.80
C LEU A 202 -14.19 -18.01 2.01
N LEU A 203 -13.60 -18.52 3.11
CA LEU A 203 -12.15 -18.52 3.28
C LEU A 203 -11.42 -19.27 2.17
N ILE A 204 -12.02 -20.35 1.64
CA ILE A 204 -11.42 -21.22 0.61
C ILE A 204 -11.06 -20.40 -0.65
N PRO A 205 -12.02 -19.77 -1.38
CA PRO A 205 -11.67 -18.99 -2.56
C PRO A 205 -10.76 -17.80 -2.25
N PHE A 206 -10.89 -17.15 -1.10
CA PHE A 206 -10.02 -16.03 -0.71
C PHE A 206 -8.57 -16.44 -0.43
N ILE A 207 -8.30 -17.71 -0.14
CA ILE A 207 -6.93 -18.24 -0.01
C ILE A 207 -6.43 -18.79 -1.34
N PHE A 208 -7.21 -19.65 -2.00
CA PHE A 208 -6.74 -20.40 -3.17
C PHE A 208 -6.60 -19.55 -4.43
N LEU A 209 -7.46 -18.53 -4.63
CA LEU A 209 -7.40 -17.72 -5.85
C LEU A 209 -6.12 -16.85 -5.90
N PRO A 210 -5.75 -16.07 -4.86
CA PRO A 210 -4.47 -15.34 -4.86
C PRO A 210 -3.26 -16.29 -4.89
N PHE A 211 -3.34 -17.43 -4.21
CA PHE A 211 -2.27 -18.43 -4.22
C PHE A 211 -2.03 -18.97 -5.64
N TYR A 212 -3.08 -19.32 -6.37
CA TYR A 212 -2.99 -19.77 -7.76
C TYR A 212 -2.31 -18.73 -8.66
N TRP A 213 -2.71 -17.45 -8.57
CA TRP A 213 -2.06 -16.37 -9.34
C TRP A 213 -0.61 -16.15 -8.94
N THR A 214 -0.26 -16.31 -7.66
CA THR A 214 1.12 -16.17 -7.20
C THR A 214 2.03 -17.25 -7.81
N VAL A 215 1.52 -18.46 -8.02
CA VAL A 215 2.27 -19.57 -8.64
C VAL A 215 2.30 -19.48 -10.17
N THR A 216 1.23 -19.00 -10.80
CA THR A 216 1.10 -19.00 -12.27
C THR A 216 1.58 -17.73 -12.95
N ALA A 217 1.44 -16.58 -12.30
CA ALA A 217 1.78 -15.27 -12.85
C ALA A 217 2.19 -14.31 -11.73
N PRO A 218 3.32 -14.57 -11.02
CA PRO A 218 3.78 -13.67 -9.97
C PRO A 218 4.06 -12.27 -10.54
N PRO A 219 3.68 -11.20 -9.82
CA PRO A 219 4.02 -9.85 -10.24
C PRO A 219 5.55 -9.67 -10.20
N PRO A 220 6.16 -8.97 -11.17
CA PRO A 220 7.62 -8.78 -11.19
C PRO A 220 8.21 -7.99 -10.02
N VAL A 221 7.37 -7.17 -9.38
CA VAL A 221 7.72 -6.41 -8.18
C VAL A 221 6.45 -6.31 -7.33
N LEU A 222 6.43 -7.00 -6.20
CA LEU A 222 5.29 -7.01 -5.27
C LEU A 222 5.02 -5.62 -4.69
N ALA A 223 6.08 -4.85 -4.38
CA ALA A 223 5.94 -3.50 -3.86
C ALA A 223 5.16 -2.58 -4.81
N GLU A 224 5.38 -2.71 -6.12
CA GLU A 224 4.69 -1.90 -7.14
C GLU A 224 3.22 -2.33 -7.29
N PHE A 225 2.95 -3.64 -7.27
CA PHE A 225 1.59 -4.17 -7.28
C PHE A 225 0.80 -3.72 -6.04
N MET A 226 1.42 -3.80 -4.86
CA MET A 226 0.84 -3.35 -3.60
C MET A 226 0.63 -1.84 -3.56
N ALA A 227 1.58 -1.05 -4.09
CA ALA A 227 1.41 0.40 -4.20
C ALA A 227 0.18 0.76 -5.05
N GLY A 228 -0.02 0.05 -6.17
CA GLY A 228 -1.22 0.20 -7.01
C GLY A 228 -2.52 -0.06 -6.24
N ALA A 229 -2.62 -1.21 -5.56
CA ALA A 229 -3.81 -1.55 -4.79
C ALA A 229 -4.06 -0.54 -3.64
N ALA A 230 -2.99 -0.12 -2.95
CA ALA A 230 -3.08 0.76 -1.80
C ALA A 230 -3.49 2.19 -2.18
N VAL A 231 -3.02 2.73 -3.31
CA VAL A 231 -3.46 4.05 -3.80
C VAL A 231 -4.94 4.04 -4.14
N GLY A 232 -5.42 3.01 -4.83
CA GLY A 232 -6.85 2.85 -5.14
C GLY A 232 -7.70 2.79 -3.88
N GLN A 233 -7.30 2.00 -2.88
CA GLN A 233 -8.07 1.88 -1.64
C GLN A 233 -7.99 3.15 -0.77
N ALA A 234 -6.79 3.69 -0.53
CA ALA A 234 -6.60 4.85 0.33
C ALA A 234 -7.19 6.11 -0.30
N GLY A 235 -6.88 6.40 -1.56
CA GLY A 235 -7.31 7.64 -2.21
C GLY A 235 -8.82 7.76 -2.36
N ILE A 236 -9.50 6.65 -2.64
CA ILE A 236 -10.95 6.63 -2.81
C ILE A 236 -11.65 6.65 -1.44
N PHE A 237 -11.38 5.64 -0.62
CA PHE A 237 -12.17 5.41 0.58
C PHE A 237 -11.90 6.47 1.65
N PHE A 238 -10.63 6.86 1.85
CA PHE A 238 -10.31 7.93 2.80
C PHE A 238 -11.06 9.20 2.45
N THR A 239 -10.96 9.64 1.20
CA THR A 239 -11.56 10.90 0.74
C THR A 239 -13.06 10.90 0.92
N ILE A 240 -13.72 9.80 0.54
CA ILE A 240 -15.17 9.68 0.68
C ILE A 240 -15.58 9.72 2.16
N VAL A 241 -14.92 8.94 3.01
CA VAL A 241 -15.27 8.88 4.44
C VAL A 241 -14.96 10.19 5.15
N ALA A 242 -13.77 10.77 4.93
CA ALA A 242 -13.35 12.01 5.55
C ALA A 242 -14.33 13.15 5.21
N ILE A 243 -14.67 13.33 3.93
CA ILE A 243 -15.61 14.39 3.52
C ILE A 243 -17.01 14.10 4.09
N SER A 244 -17.48 12.85 4.01
CA SER A 244 -18.82 12.48 4.49
C SER A 244 -19.00 12.68 6.00
N MET A 245 -17.95 12.49 6.79
CA MET A 245 -18.00 12.61 8.25
C MET A 245 -17.92 14.06 8.74
N TYR A 246 -17.19 14.93 8.04
CA TYR A 246 -16.88 16.27 8.55
C TYR A 246 -17.59 17.40 7.80
N TRP A 247 -18.14 17.16 6.61
CA TRP A 247 -18.77 18.20 5.80
C TRP A 247 -20.28 18.01 5.68
N LYS A 248 -21.05 18.90 6.31
CA LYS A 248 -22.53 18.86 6.30
C LYS A 248 -23.16 18.93 4.91
N ARG A 249 -22.42 19.46 3.92
CA ARG A 249 -22.89 19.57 2.52
C ARG A 249 -22.54 18.34 1.68
N ALA A 250 -21.90 17.32 2.26
CA ALA A 250 -21.65 16.06 1.58
C ALA A 250 -22.95 15.41 1.07
N THR A 251 -22.94 14.92 -0.17
CA THR A 251 -24.10 14.29 -0.81
C THR A 251 -23.77 12.90 -1.35
N LYS A 252 -24.79 12.04 -1.45
CA LYS A 252 -24.64 10.71 -2.07
C LYS A 252 -24.07 10.77 -3.49
N TRP A 253 -24.41 11.81 -4.24
CA TRP A 253 -23.96 11.98 -5.62
C TRP A 253 -22.50 12.41 -5.69
N GLY A 254 -22.03 13.25 -4.77
CA GLY A 254 -20.61 13.55 -4.62
C GLY A 254 -19.79 12.31 -4.28
N ALA A 255 -20.27 11.50 -3.33
CA ALA A 255 -19.63 10.23 -2.98
C ALA A 255 -19.54 9.27 -4.17
N ILE A 256 -20.65 9.04 -4.88
CA ILE A 256 -20.68 8.14 -6.06
C ILE A 256 -19.75 8.65 -7.16
N ALA A 257 -19.79 9.94 -7.48
CA ALA A 257 -18.93 10.52 -8.52
C ALA A 257 -17.45 10.38 -8.17
N ALA A 258 -17.07 10.62 -6.92
CA ALA A 258 -15.69 10.44 -6.45
C ALA A 258 -15.25 8.96 -6.51
N THR A 259 -16.12 8.02 -6.11
CA THR A 259 -15.84 6.57 -6.25
C THR A 259 -15.59 6.19 -7.70
N ILE A 260 -16.45 6.63 -8.62
CA ILE A 260 -16.32 6.32 -10.06
C ILE A 260 -15.02 6.91 -10.59
N TYR A 261 -14.73 8.17 -10.29
CA TYR A 261 -13.49 8.84 -10.68
C TYR A 261 -12.26 8.06 -10.21
N GLY A 262 -12.23 7.67 -8.94
CA GLY A 262 -11.12 6.93 -8.38
C GLY A 262 -10.96 5.52 -8.95
N ILE A 263 -12.06 4.82 -9.24
CA ILE A 263 -12.03 3.51 -9.91
C ILE A 263 -11.45 3.67 -11.32
N ILE A 264 -11.86 4.70 -12.07
CA ILE A 264 -11.30 4.99 -13.39
C ILE A 264 -9.80 5.21 -13.31
N LEU A 265 -9.32 6.03 -12.35
CA LEU A 265 -7.89 6.21 -12.19
C LEU A 265 -7.18 4.93 -11.77
N THR A 266 -7.79 4.10 -10.93
CA THR A 266 -7.21 2.81 -10.54
C THR A 266 -7.02 1.88 -11.73
N ILE A 267 -7.95 1.90 -12.68
CA ILE A 267 -7.84 1.15 -13.95
C ILE A 267 -6.77 1.77 -14.86
N LEU A 268 -6.67 3.10 -14.89
CA LEU A 268 -5.65 3.86 -15.62
C LEU A 268 -4.31 3.97 -14.87
N CYS A 269 -3.96 2.95 -14.08
CA CYS A 269 -2.71 2.94 -13.33
C CYS A 269 -1.48 3.03 -14.27
N PRO A 270 -0.29 3.41 -13.76
CA PRO A 270 0.90 3.59 -14.59
C PRO A 270 1.30 2.37 -15.42
N LYS A 271 0.95 1.16 -14.98
CA LYS A 271 1.18 -0.10 -15.70
C LYS A 271 0.12 -0.44 -16.74
N ALA A 272 -1.04 0.19 -16.71
CA ALA A 272 -2.06 -0.01 -17.72
C ALA A 272 -1.58 0.58 -19.05
N PRO A 273 -1.81 -0.07 -20.22
CA PRO A 273 -1.34 0.45 -21.50
C PRO A 273 -1.79 1.89 -21.80
N ILE A 274 -2.99 2.25 -21.34
CA ILE A 274 -3.59 3.57 -21.55
C ILE A 274 -3.07 4.60 -20.56
N GLY A 275 -2.66 4.20 -19.35
CA GLY A 275 -2.23 5.11 -18.28
C GLY A 275 -1.13 6.08 -18.71
N PRO A 276 0.02 5.58 -19.21
CA PRO A 276 1.09 6.43 -19.73
C PRO A 276 0.66 7.32 -20.91
N MET A 277 -0.25 6.85 -21.77
CA MET A 277 -0.73 7.63 -22.93
C MET A 277 -1.50 8.89 -22.51
N VAL A 278 -2.15 8.86 -21.34
CA VAL A 278 -2.90 9.99 -20.78
C VAL A 278 -2.12 10.75 -19.71
N GLY A 279 -0.79 10.56 -19.62
CA GLY A 279 0.08 11.26 -18.67
C GLY A 279 0.12 10.66 -17.27
N LEU A 280 -0.47 9.48 -17.05
CA LEU A 280 -0.48 8.77 -15.76
C LEU A 280 0.64 7.73 -15.61
N GLY A 281 1.71 7.86 -16.39
CA GLY A 281 2.86 6.94 -16.33
C GLY A 281 3.71 7.07 -15.06
N HIS A 282 3.53 8.13 -14.27
CA HIS A 282 4.28 8.37 -13.05
C HIS A 282 3.44 8.03 -11.80
N TYR A 283 3.89 7.06 -11.00
CA TYR A 283 3.19 6.59 -9.79
C TYR A 283 2.81 7.73 -8.84
N GLY A 284 3.70 8.70 -8.62
CA GLY A 284 3.41 9.87 -7.78
C GLY A 284 2.30 10.77 -8.32
N ILE A 285 2.30 11.08 -9.63
CA ILE A 285 1.25 11.91 -10.25
C ILE A 285 -0.09 11.19 -10.16
N TRP A 286 -0.09 9.90 -10.52
CA TRP A 286 -1.28 9.06 -10.48
C TRP A 286 -1.87 8.95 -9.06
N ALA A 287 -1.02 8.78 -8.04
CA ALA A 287 -1.46 8.70 -6.65
C ALA A 287 -2.07 10.02 -6.14
N LEU A 288 -1.38 11.14 -6.37
CA LEU A 288 -1.86 12.46 -5.98
C LEU A 288 -3.17 12.82 -6.70
N LEU A 289 -3.25 12.53 -8.00
CA LEU A 289 -4.46 12.77 -8.79
C LEU A 289 -5.63 11.90 -8.29
N THR A 290 -5.37 10.64 -7.91
CA THR A 290 -6.41 9.77 -7.34
C THR A 290 -6.95 10.35 -6.03
N ILE A 291 -6.07 10.79 -5.13
CA ILE A 291 -6.46 11.33 -3.83
C ILE A 291 -7.17 12.69 -3.99
N PHE A 292 -6.48 13.68 -4.54
CA PHE A 292 -6.98 15.05 -4.63
C PHE A 292 -8.07 15.20 -5.70
N GLY A 293 -8.01 14.43 -6.78
CA GLY A 293 -9.05 14.39 -7.78
C GLY A 293 -10.35 13.81 -7.23
N CYS A 294 -10.32 12.72 -6.45
CA CYS A 294 -11.50 12.24 -5.72
C CYS A 294 -12.08 13.35 -4.83
N MET A 295 -11.22 14.12 -4.17
CA MET A 295 -11.64 15.19 -3.25
C MET A 295 -12.35 16.30 -4.02
N VAL A 296 -11.75 16.79 -5.10
CA VAL A 296 -12.33 17.82 -5.97
C VAL A 296 -13.66 17.35 -6.58
N VAL A 297 -13.70 16.13 -7.13
CA VAL A 297 -14.93 15.56 -7.72
C VAL A 297 -16.03 15.45 -6.68
N TYR A 298 -15.71 14.98 -5.46
CA TYR A 298 -16.69 14.93 -4.37
C TYR A 298 -17.26 16.34 -4.11
N PHE A 299 -16.39 17.34 -3.87
CA PHE A 299 -16.81 18.70 -3.55
C PHE A 299 -17.69 19.30 -4.65
N VAL A 300 -17.25 19.22 -5.91
CA VAL A 300 -17.97 19.79 -7.06
C VAL A 300 -19.36 19.18 -7.19
N PHE A 301 -19.47 17.84 -7.18
CA PHE A 301 -20.76 17.17 -7.33
C PHE A 301 -21.67 17.35 -6.11
N SER A 302 -21.12 17.48 -4.91
CA SER A 302 -21.92 17.80 -3.72
C SER A 302 -22.42 19.25 -3.67
N LEU A 303 -21.67 20.19 -4.24
CA LEU A 303 -22.16 21.56 -4.43
C LEU A 303 -23.24 21.62 -5.52
N ALA A 304 -23.06 20.89 -6.61
CA ALA A 304 -24.01 20.82 -7.73
C ALA A 304 -25.30 20.05 -7.42
N THR A 305 -25.35 19.27 -6.34
CA THR A 305 -26.51 18.44 -5.98
C THR A 305 -27.22 18.91 -4.72
N LYS A 306 -28.45 18.44 -4.53
CA LYS A 306 -29.26 18.77 -3.34
C LYS A 306 -28.64 18.15 -2.09
N PRO A 307 -28.52 18.92 -0.98
CA PRO A 307 -27.99 18.43 0.29
C PRO A 307 -28.95 17.39 0.90
N LEU A 308 -28.46 16.67 1.92
CA LEU A 308 -29.36 15.86 2.74
C LEU A 308 -30.40 16.75 3.45
N PRO A 309 -31.62 16.22 3.73
CA PRO A 309 -32.62 16.93 4.50
C PRO A 309 -32.09 17.42 5.86
N PRO A 310 -32.48 18.62 6.32
CA PRO A 310 -31.99 19.20 7.58
C PRO A 310 -32.13 18.25 8.77
N GLU A 311 -33.25 17.54 8.90
CA GLU A 311 -33.50 16.56 9.97
C GLU A 311 -32.45 15.46 10.05
N LYS A 312 -32.00 14.94 8.89
CA LYS A 312 -30.94 13.92 8.84
C LYS A 312 -29.59 14.51 9.19
N LEU A 313 -29.31 15.74 8.78
CA LEU A 313 -28.06 16.43 9.10
C LEU A 313 -27.98 16.74 10.59
N GLU A 314 -29.08 17.18 11.21
CA GLU A 314 -29.14 17.41 12.65
C GLU A 314 -28.89 16.12 13.41
N ARG A 315 -29.52 15.01 13.02
CA ARG A 315 -29.26 13.70 13.65
C ARG A 315 -27.81 13.23 13.52
N LEU A 316 -27.18 13.45 12.37
CA LEU A 316 -25.80 12.98 12.11
C LEU A 316 -24.73 13.88 12.73
N PHE A 317 -24.98 15.19 12.80
CA PHE A 317 -24.03 16.19 13.28
C PHE A 317 -24.42 16.78 14.65
N ALA A 318 -25.39 16.18 15.35
CA ALA A 318 -25.77 16.58 16.69
C ALA A 318 -24.53 16.56 17.60
N PRO A 319 -24.29 17.60 18.41
CA PRO A 319 -23.26 17.53 19.44
C PRO A 319 -23.60 16.35 20.36
N LYS A 320 -22.63 15.47 20.62
CA LYS A 320 -22.80 14.43 21.63
C LYS A 320 -23.05 15.14 22.96
N THR A 321 -24.24 14.98 23.52
CA THR A 321 -24.53 15.36 24.90
C THR A 321 -23.57 14.59 25.79
N THR A 322 -22.64 15.31 26.41
CA THR A 322 -21.64 14.81 27.36
C THR A 322 -22.27 14.17 28.57
#